data_AF-A0A775TVZ5-F1
#
_entry.id   AF-A0A775TVZ5-F1
#
_cell.length_a   1.000
_cell.length_b   1.000
_cell.length_c   1.000
_cell.angle_alpha   90.00
_cell.angle_beta   90.00
_cell.angle_gamma   90.00
#
_symmetry.space_group_name_H-M   'P 1'
#
loop_
_entity.id
_entity.type
_entity.pdbx_description
1 polymer ?
#
loop_
_entity_poly.entity_id
_entity_poly.type
_entity_poly.pdbx_seq_one_letter_code
_entity_poly.pdbx_strand_id
1 'polypeptide(L)'
;RITTEILQDLFQIEEIVIGAPVSLPSMKAAMDKNSVPADIWGDNLMLHYVGKPQPGADSADENEPSFGYTLRRKGMPVADKYDGAGGKVKYCRYTDIYKVAVVGGDAGYLITGISK
;
A
#
# COMPACT_ATOMS: atom_id res chain seq x y z
N ARG A 1 4.75 13.24 -25.30
CA ARG A 1 4.22 12.25 -24.34
C ARG A 1 4.55 12.76 -22.95
N ILE A 2 3.58 12.87 -22.05
CA ILE A 2 3.83 13.29 -20.66
C ILE A 2 4.32 12.05 -19.90
N THR A 3 5.40 12.19 -19.13
CA THR A 3 5.99 11.12 -18.29
C THR A 3 5.98 11.53 -16.83
N THR A 4 6.19 10.58 -15.92
CA THR A 4 6.25 10.80 -14.47
C THR A 4 7.34 11.79 -14.08
N GLU A 5 8.49 11.74 -14.76
CA GLU A 5 9.63 12.62 -14.48
C GLU A 5 9.32 14.08 -14.85
N ILE A 6 8.59 14.28 -15.96
CA ILE A 6 8.12 15.61 -16.36
C ILE A 6 7.14 16.17 -15.32
N LEU A 7 6.27 15.33 -14.76
CA LEU A 7 5.32 15.75 -13.74
C LEU A 7 6.02 16.05 -12.40
N GLN A 8 7.05 15.29 -12.03
CA GLN A 8 7.87 15.57 -10.84
C GLN A 8 8.51 16.95 -10.94
N ASP A 9 9.12 17.25 -12.09
CA ASP A 9 9.75 18.56 -12.34
C ASP A 9 8.71 19.70 -12.37
N LEU A 10 7.60 19.50 -13.08
CA LEU A 10 6.54 20.50 -13.22
C LEU A 10 5.88 20.86 -11.87
N PHE A 11 5.58 19.87 -11.04
CA PHE A 11 4.93 20.07 -9.75
C PHE A 11 5.92 20.26 -8.60
N GLN A 12 7.23 20.17 -8.86
CA GLN A 12 8.28 20.26 -7.86
C GLN A 12 8.08 19.29 -6.70
N ILE A 13 7.66 18.07 -7.03
CA ILE A 13 7.41 16.99 -6.06
C ILE A 13 8.48 15.93 -6.19
N GLU A 14 8.95 15.44 -5.04
CA GLU A 14 10.06 14.51 -4.98
C GLU A 14 9.72 13.15 -5.60
N GLU A 15 8.51 12.65 -5.36
CA GLU A 15 8.09 11.32 -5.79
C GLU A 15 6.66 11.34 -6.31
N ILE A 16 6.43 10.67 -7.44
CA ILE A 16 5.10 10.37 -7.97
C ILE A 16 4.95 8.86 -8.04
N VAL A 17 3.89 8.36 -7.40
CA VAL A 17 3.53 6.94 -7.42
C VAL A 17 2.22 6.78 -8.19
N ILE A 18 2.17 5.81 -9.11
CA ILE A 18 0.97 5.51 -9.90
C ILE A 18 0.22 4.35 -9.26
N GLY A 19 -1.02 4.61 -8.84
CA GLY A 19 -1.95 3.62 -8.28
C GLY A 19 -2.53 2.66 -9.30
N ALA A 20 -1.69 1.84 -9.94
CA ALA A 20 -2.14 0.85 -10.94
C ALA A 20 -2.98 -0.35 -10.43
N PRO A 21 -2.95 -0.76 -9.13
CA PRO A 21 -3.68 -1.93 -8.68
C PRO A 21 -5.21 -1.85 -8.87
N VAL A 22 -5.78 -2.94 -9.38
CA VAL A 22 -7.24 -3.16 -9.46
C VAL A 22 -7.64 -4.33 -8.58
N SER A 23 -8.88 -4.34 -8.10
CA SER A 23 -9.42 -5.44 -7.30
C SER A 23 -10.88 -5.72 -7.61
N LEU A 24 -11.32 -6.94 -7.32
CA LEU A 24 -12.74 -7.24 -7.24
C LEU A 24 -13.27 -6.75 -5.89
N PRO A 25 -14.46 -6.14 -5.83
CA PRO A 25 -14.95 -5.49 -4.63
C PRO A 25 -15.30 -6.47 -3.50
N SER A 26 -15.41 -7.77 -3.80
CA SER A 26 -15.67 -8.81 -2.80
C SER A 26 -15.35 -10.21 -3.33
N MET A 27 -15.24 -11.18 -2.42
CA MET A 27 -15.17 -12.60 -2.79
C MET A 27 -16.43 -13.09 -3.52
N LYS A 28 -17.59 -12.48 -3.26
CA LYS A 28 -18.82 -12.80 -4.02
C LYS A 28 -18.67 -12.38 -5.49
N ALA A 29 -18.14 -11.18 -5.74
CA ALA A 29 -17.84 -10.72 -7.09
C ALA A 29 -16.76 -11.57 -7.76
N ALA A 30 -15.77 -12.06 -7.00
CA ALA A 30 -14.74 -12.95 -7.52
C ALA A 30 -15.26 -14.31 -8.03
N MET A 31 -16.45 -14.72 -7.62
CA MET A 31 -17.08 -15.96 -8.07
C MET A 31 -18.03 -15.74 -9.28
N ASP A 32 -18.30 -14.50 -9.66
CA ASP A 32 -19.13 -14.17 -10.81
C ASP A 32 -18.26 -13.89 -12.04
N LYS A 33 -18.42 -14.71 -13.08
CA LYS A 33 -17.70 -14.60 -14.35
C LYS A 33 -17.92 -13.27 -15.10
N ASN A 34 -19.00 -12.55 -14.77
CA ASN A 34 -19.31 -11.26 -15.39
C ASN A 34 -18.77 -10.07 -14.59
N SER A 35 -18.21 -10.29 -13.40
CA SER A 35 -17.63 -9.21 -12.60
C SER A 35 -16.31 -8.73 -13.19
N VAL A 36 -16.16 -7.41 -13.27
CA VAL A 36 -14.93 -6.76 -13.73
C VAL A 36 -14.17 -6.16 -12.54
N PRO A 37 -12.83 -6.20 -12.54
CA PRO A 37 -12.02 -5.51 -11.54
C PRO A 37 -12.27 -3.99 -11.59
N ALA A 38 -12.31 -3.36 -10.43
CA ALA A 38 -12.35 -1.91 -10.27
C ALA A 38 -11.00 -1.39 -9.77
N ASP A 39 -10.64 -0.17 -10.13
CA ASP A 39 -9.47 0.51 -9.59
C ASP A 39 -9.59 0.68 -8.07
N ILE A 40 -8.52 0.35 -7.34
CA ILE A 40 -8.46 0.49 -5.88
C ILE A 40 -8.41 1.97 -5.48
N TRP A 41 -7.74 2.80 -6.27
CA TRP A 41 -7.51 4.22 -6.00
C TRP A 41 -8.61 5.10 -6.59
N GLY A 42 -9.31 4.61 -7.61
CA GLY A 42 -10.36 5.34 -8.33
C GLY A 42 -9.83 6.61 -9.00
N ASP A 43 -10.74 7.53 -9.35
CA ASP A 43 -10.40 8.81 -10.01
C ASP A 43 -9.89 9.88 -9.02
N ASN A 44 -8.95 9.48 -8.17
CA ASN A 44 -8.41 10.30 -7.09
C ASN A 44 -6.92 10.59 -7.29
N LEU A 45 -6.50 11.79 -6.93
CA LEU A 45 -5.10 12.17 -6.77
C LEU A 45 -4.89 12.57 -5.32
N MET A 46 -3.82 12.06 -4.73
CA MET A 46 -3.51 12.28 -3.32
C MET A 46 -2.11 12.85 -3.18
N LEU A 47 -1.97 13.90 -2.38
CA LEU A 47 -0.69 14.47 -1.99
C LEU A 47 -0.48 14.16 -0.52
N HIS A 48 0.70 13.67 -0.18
CA HIS A 48 1.03 13.34 1.20
C HIS A 48 2.48 13.71 1.47
N TYR A 49 2.74 14.22 2.66
CA TYR A 49 4.08 14.21 3.22
C TYR A 49 4.32 12.87 3.92
N VAL A 50 5.30 12.10 3.44
CA VAL A 50 5.65 10.78 3.99
C VAL A 50 7.07 10.84 4.53
N GLY A 51 7.22 10.61 5.83
CA GLY A 51 8.52 10.57 6.49
C GLY A 51 9.39 9.43 5.95
N LYS A 52 10.64 9.74 5.59
CA LYS A 52 11.60 8.74 5.12
C LYS A 52 12.31 8.06 6.28
N PRO A 53 12.78 6.80 6.11
CA PRO A 53 13.67 6.17 7.09
C PRO A 53 14.90 7.02 7.35
N GLN A 54 15.31 7.13 8.61
CA GLN A 54 16.54 7.81 8.99
C GLN A 54 17.77 7.08 8.39
N PRO A 55 18.89 7.77 8.13
CA PRO A 55 20.09 7.13 7.59
C PRO A 55 20.53 5.94 8.46
N GLY A 56 20.63 4.76 7.84
CA GLY A 56 21.01 3.52 8.53
C GLY A 56 19.85 2.75 9.19
N ALA A 57 18.61 3.19 9.00
CA ALA A 57 17.41 2.44 9.39
C ALA A 57 16.67 1.89 8.16
N ASP A 58 16.20 0.65 8.25
CA ASP A 58 15.44 -0.02 7.18
C ASP A 58 13.95 0.35 7.18
N SER A 59 13.47 1.01 8.25
CA SER A 59 12.07 1.40 8.42
C SER A 59 11.93 2.81 8.98
N ALA A 60 10.84 3.48 8.63
CA ALA A 60 10.49 4.78 9.20
C ALA A 60 10.15 4.63 10.70
N ASP A 61 10.49 5.66 11.48
CA ASP A 61 10.20 5.76 12.92
C ASP A 61 8.81 6.36 13.11
N GLU A 62 7.94 5.71 13.90
CA GLU A 62 6.60 6.19 14.20
C GLU A 62 6.57 7.49 15.01
N ASN A 63 7.70 7.90 15.61
CA ASN A 63 7.82 9.14 16.38
C ASN A 63 8.14 10.35 15.49
N GLU A 64 8.45 10.14 14.21
CA GLU A 64 8.66 11.20 13.24
C GLU A 64 7.31 11.68 12.66
N PRO A 65 7.18 12.97 12.29
CA PRO A 65 5.99 13.44 11.59
C PRO A 65 5.84 12.78 10.21
N SER A 66 4.64 12.31 9.88
CA SER A 66 4.27 11.74 8.57
C SER A 66 2.75 11.76 8.40
N PHE A 67 2.25 11.64 7.18
CA PHE A 67 0.83 11.43 6.90
C PHE A 67 0.30 10.15 7.57
N GLY A 68 1.05 9.06 7.45
CA GLY A 68 0.64 7.75 7.92
C GLY A 68 1.77 6.75 8.03
N TYR A 69 1.48 5.64 8.71
CA TYR A 69 2.41 4.54 8.92
C TYR A 69 1.72 3.19 8.72
N THR A 70 2.52 2.22 8.29
CA THR A 70 2.20 0.80 8.46
C THR A 70 2.90 0.30 9.70
N LEU A 71 2.20 0.36 10.84
CA LEU A 71 2.71 -0.09 12.13
C LEU A 71 2.78 -1.60 12.15
N ARG A 72 3.98 -2.16 12.19
CA ARG A 72 4.22 -3.60 12.16
C ARG A 72 4.77 -4.08 13.49
N ARG A 73 4.29 -5.22 13.99
CA ARG A 73 4.84 -5.82 15.22
C ARG A 73 6.31 -6.19 15.01
N LYS A 74 7.19 -5.77 15.92
CA LYS A 74 8.61 -6.11 15.90
C LYS A 74 8.82 -7.63 15.82
N GLY A 75 9.74 -8.05 14.94
CA GLY A 75 10.05 -9.47 14.70
C GLY A 75 9.12 -10.17 13.70
N MET A 76 8.22 -9.43 13.05
CA MET A 76 7.41 -9.93 11.92
C MET A 76 8.00 -9.46 10.58
N PRO A 77 7.82 -10.22 9.48
CA PRO A 77 6.97 -11.41 9.36
C PRO A 77 7.72 -12.65 9.86
N VAL A 78 6.97 -13.65 10.32
CA VAL A 78 7.53 -14.97 10.64
C VAL A 78 6.97 -16.00 9.66
N ALA A 79 7.87 -16.82 9.13
CA ALA A 79 7.53 -17.94 8.25
C ALA A 79 7.87 -19.27 8.92
N ASP A 80 6.92 -20.19 8.96
CA ASP A 80 7.13 -21.56 9.45
C ASP A 80 6.52 -22.59 8.49
N LYS A 81 7.07 -23.81 8.52
CA LYS A 81 6.66 -24.91 7.64
C LYS A 81 6.38 -26.16 8.45
N TYR A 82 5.29 -26.85 8.13
CA TYR A 82 4.98 -28.16 8.71
C TYR A 82 4.38 -29.10 7.66
N ASP A 83 4.61 -30.39 7.84
CA ASP A 83 4.10 -31.41 6.92
C ASP A 83 2.62 -31.67 7.19
N GLY A 84 1.83 -31.73 6.12
CA GLY A 84 0.44 -32.12 6.17
C GLY A 84 0.25 -33.63 6.35
N ALA A 85 -0.96 -34.03 6.77
CA ALA A 85 -1.32 -35.44 6.88
C ALA A 85 -1.11 -36.15 5.52
N GLY A 86 -0.33 -37.23 5.53
CA GLY A 86 0.00 -38.01 4.32
C GLY A 86 1.30 -37.61 3.61
N GLY A 87 2.08 -36.64 4.11
CA GLY A 87 3.47 -36.37 3.68
C GLY A 87 3.66 -35.81 2.27
N LYS A 88 2.57 -35.54 1.53
CA LYS A 88 2.60 -35.01 0.16
C LYS A 88 2.46 -33.48 0.06
N VAL A 89 1.99 -32.84 1.13
CA VAL A 89 1.75 -31.39 1.18
C VAL A 89 2.57 -30.81 2.33
N LYS A 90 3.23 -29.67 2.07
CA LYS A 90 3.86 -28.86 3.13
C LYS A 90 3.09 -27.56 3.26
N TYR A 91 2.61 -27.29 4.46
CA TYR A 91 1.99 -26.01 4.78
C TYR A 91 3.09 -25.00 5.08
N CYS A 92 3.03 -23.84 4.44
CA CYS A 92 3.89 -22.70 4.73
C CYS A 92 3.00 -21.61 5.32
N ARG A 93 3.17 -21.32 6.61
CA ARG A 93 2.45 -20.25 7.28
C ARG A 93 3.31 -19.00 7.28
N TYR A 94 2.70 -17.89 6.90
CA TYR A 94 3.27 -16.55 7.04
C TYR A 94 2.40 -15.78 8.02
N THR A 95 3.00 -15.38 9.14
CA THR A 95 2.35 -14.51 10.11
C THR A 95 2.94 -13.12 9.94
N ASP A 96 2.10 -12.17 9.56
CA ASP A 96 2.45 -10.76 9.53
C ASP A 96 1.36 -9.95 10.20
N ILE A 97 1.73 -9.21 11.23
CA ILE A 97 0.80 -8.41 12.03
C ILE A 97 1.18 -6.96 11.83
N TYR A 98 0.33 -6.26 11.09
CA TYR A 98 0.48 -4.84 10.84
C TYR A 98 -0.87 -4.13 10.85
N LYS A 99 -0.83 -2.81 11.05
CA LYS A 99 -1.97 -1.92 10.94
C LYS A 99 -1.56 -0.68 10.15
N VAL A 100 -2.33 -0.33 9.14
CA VAL A 100 -2.20 0.95 8.43
C VAL A 100 -2.97 2.00 9.21
N ALA A 101 -2.32 3.12 9.53
CA ALA A 101 -2.92 4.21 10.27
C ALA A 101 -2.51 5.57 9.68
N VAL A 102 -3.49 6.45 9.51
CA VAL A 102 -3.24 7.88 9.26
C VAL A 102 -2.97 8.53 10.62
N VAL A 103 -1.83 9.21 10.75
CA VAL A 103 -1.40 9.84 12.00
C VAL A 103 -1.35 11.37 11.90
N GLY A 104 -1.21 11.92 10.69
CA GLY A 104 -1.18 13.34 10.41
C GLY A 104 -2.12 13.69 9.27
N GLY A 105 -3.41 13.90 9.57
CA GLY A 105 -4.40 14.26 8.54
C GLY A 105 -4.05 15.55 7.81
N ASP A 106 -3.45 16.52 8.51
CA ASP A 106 -3.02 17.80 7.94
C ASP A 106 -1.85 17.67 6.96
N ALA A 107 -1.12 16.54 7.00
CA ALA A 107 -0.02 16.22 6.10
C ALA A 107 -0.49 15.53 4.80
N GLY A 108 -1.80 15.47 4.56
CA GLY A 108 -2.39 14.87 3.36
C GLY A 108 -3.44 15.76 2.71
N TYR A 109 -3.60 15.62 1.40
CA TYR A 109 -4.63 16.28 0.63
C TYR A 109 -5.20 15.34 -0.43
N LEU A 110 -6.54 15.28 -0.52
CA LEU A 110 -7.26 14.40 -1.43
C LEU A 110 -8.03 15.23 -2.46
N ILE A 111 -7.75 14.98 -3.74
CA ILE A 111 -8.50 15.53 -4.87
C ILE A 111 -9.28 14.39 -5.51
N THR A 112 -10.61 14.49 -5.52
CA THR A 112 -11.50 13.44 -6.00
C THR A 112 -12.21 13.83 -7.29
N GLY A 113 -12.53 12.85 -8.14
CA GLY A 113 -13.36 13.06 -9.34
C GLY A 113 -12.63 13.82 -10.44
N ILE A 114 -11.35 13.51 -10.64
CA ILE A 114 -10.48 14.20 -11.59
C ILE A 114 -10.82 13.83 -13.03
N SER A 115 -11.29 12.60 -13.23
CA SER A 115 -11.88 12.16 -14.50
C SER A 115 -13.40 12.15 -14.36
N LYS A 116 -14.10 12.71 -15.35
CA LYS A 116 -15.55 12.61 -15.52
C LYS A 116 -15.90 11.66 -16.65
#